data_AF-A0A2L0GHB4-F1
#
_entry.id   AF-A0A2L0GHB4-F1
#
_cell.length_a   1.000
_cell.length_b   1.000
_cell.length_c   1.000
_cell.angle_alpha   90.00
_cell.angle_beta   90.00
_cell.angle_gamma   90.00
#
_symmetry.space_group_name_H-M   'P 1'
#
loop_
_entity.id
_entity.type
_entity.pdbx_description
1 polymer ?
#
loop_
_entity_poly.entity_id
_entity_poly.type
_entity_poly.pdbx_seq_one_letter_code
_entity_poly.pdbx_strand_id
1 'polypeptide(L)'
;MFAIGGVPVTNIKEGLKSLSRTSDPGSFVGFRSVFPTLIHGSHAFEVASLLGLLDDERSELTPTGRAVAHSRSVVKTELAKARAILDRLLERFEAINADPDRLISINRVYLYGSVMRGDPLVGDIDLEIEASRGPAYANDLQAYLRGCLAFVRQFAPNYVPPVYMAESGKAMDHLIFGPRRAPILKGAMINVRNLSTIPAPCQLIYTIEHRIDLNAPILKTHPDYDPAIETSHEVPHLASFEVPEFGIPEPVDARFIAKFHPTGRIAVHDFASPTSNVLARLLRAHELQSSTLKVHVSGDTLDPAFAKRSGLTDDLSPKGTIVLTAETHRNELRSFMKIERKVAMVDGMLTVDLKVGDLATLQRRRTDEARADCLAVVAATIHMADRFHALALNRAGNNYPIEATVTTASSVPDAIGPLIQEFGSRLGGSLDS
;
A
#
# COMPACT_ATOMS: atom_id res chain seq x y z
N MET A 1 -15.65 -2.27 -5.20
CA MET A 1 -14.24 -2.19 -4.75
C MET A 1 -14.26 -1.66 -3.33
N PHE A 2 -13.64 -2.35 -2.38
CA PHE A 2 -13.66 -1.93 -0.97
C PHE A 2 -12.73 -0.73 -0.76
N ALA A 3 -13.23 0.32 -0.09
CA ALA A 3 -12.52 1.56 0.16
C ALA A 3 -12.60 1.92 1.65
N ILE A 4 -11.53 2.50 2.19
CA ILE A 4 -11.43 2.93 3.58
C ILE A 4 -11.13 4.43 3.57
N GLY A 5 -11.93 5.22 4.29
CA GLY A 5 -11.78 6.69 4.33
C GLY A 5 -11.96 7.36 2.96
N GLY A 6 -12.57 6.69 1.98
CA GLY A 6 -12.68 7.17 0.60
C GLY A 6 -11.56 6.69 -0.34
N VAL A 7 -10.59 5.90 0.14
CA VAL A 7 -9.46 5.40 -0.66
C VAL A 7 -9.60 3.91 -0.94
N PRO A 8 -9.49 3.46 -2.20
CA PRO A 8 -9.43 2.03 -2.51
C PRO A 8 -8.31 1.33 -1.75
N VAL A 9 -8.59 0.19 -1.11
CA VAL A 9 -7.58 -0.54 -0.32
C VAL A 9 -6.39 -0.99 -1.19
N THR A 10 -6.64 -1.27 -2.47
CA THR A 10 -5.56 -1.54 -3.44
C THR A 10 -4.60 -0.37 -3.59
N ASN A 11 -5.10 0.86 -3.55
CA ASN A 11 -4.27 2.06 -3.72
C ASN A 11 -3.43 2.33 -2.47
N ILE A 12 -4.02 2.16 -1.27
CA ILE A 12 -3.28 2.22 0.00
C ILE A 12 -2.12 1.23 -0.05
N LYS A 13 -2.41 -0.03 -0.41
CA LYS A 13 -1.40 -1.09 -0.49
C LYS A 13 -0.28 -0.80 -1.48
N GLU A 14 -0.60 -0.35 -2.70
CA GLU A 14 0.44 -0.01 -3.68
C GLU A 14 1.28 1.20 -3.23
N GLY A 15 0.67 2.17 -2.55
CA GLY A 15 1.39 3.24 -1.87
C GLY A 15 2.37 2.71 -0.81
N LEU A 16 1.91 1.83 0.09
CA LEU A 16 2.76 1.24 1.13
C LEU A 16 3.92 0.42 0.54
N LYS A 17 3.70 -0.29 -0.58
CA LYS A 17 4.77 -0.98 -1.30
C LYS A 17 5.80 -0.03 -1.87
N SER A 18 5.38 1.14 -2.38
CA SER A 18 6.29 2.19 -2.84
C SER A 18 7.16 2.65 -1.68
N LEU A 19 6.54 3.04 -0.56
CA LEU A 19 7.25 3.47 0.65
C LEU A 19 8.20 2.40 1.17
N SER A 20 7.76 1.14 1.27
CA SER A 20 8.61 0.04 1.72
C SER A 20 9.86 -0.17 0.87
N ARG A 21 9.85 0.21 -0.41
CA ARG A 21 10.96 0.03 -1.34
C ARG A 21 11.95 1.19 -1.30
N THR A 22 11.48 2.39 -1.02
CA THR A 22 12.27 3.63 -1.13
C THR A 22 12.65 4.21 0.24
N SER A 23 11.90 3.88 1.29
CA SER A 23 11.92 4.56 2.58
C SER A 23 11.71 6.07 2.47
N ASP A 24 10.94 6.49 1.45
CA ASP A 24 10.64 7.90 1.16
C ASP A 24 9.12 8.12 1.14
N PRO A 25 8.54 8.88 2.10
CA PRO A 25 7.12 9.26 2.09
C PRO A 25 6.70 9.97 0.80
N GLY A 26 7.62 10.71 0.17
CA GLY A 26 7.41 11.36 -1.11
C GLY A 26 7.10 10.37 -2.24
N SER A 27 7.65 9.16 -2.19
CA SER A 27 7.38 8.11 -3.18
C SER A 27 6.01 7.47 -3.03
N PHE A 28 5.41 7.50 -1.83
CA PHE A 28 4.01 7.12 -1.61
C PHE A 28 3.10 8.20 -2.20
N VAL A 29 3.23 9.42 -1.69
CA VAL A 29 2.31 10.54 -2.00
C VAL A 29 2.37 10.90 -3.49
N GLY A 30 3.57 10.82 -4.08
CA GLY A 30 3.82 11.08 -5.49
C GLY A 30 3.58 9.90 -6.42
N PHE A 31 2.98 8.78 -5.99
CA PHE A 31 2.89 7.57 -6.81
C PHE A 31 1.85 7.68 -7.94
N ARG A 32 2.26 8.30 -9.05
CA ARG A 32 1.36 8.71 -10.16
C ARG A 32 0.60 7.58 -10.86
N SER A 33 1.08 6.34 -10.82
CA SER A 33 0.33 5.21 -11.39
C SER A 33 -0.85 4.77 -10.52
N VAL A 34 -0.94 5.30 -9.29
CA VAL A 34 -1.97 4.96 -8.31
C VAL A 34 -2.81 6.18 -7.94
N PHE A 35 -2.17 7.33 -7.72
CA PHE A 35 -2.84 8.55 -7.31
C PHE A 35 -2.87 9.57 -8.45
N PRO A 36 -4.06 10.08 -8.83
CA PRO A 36 -4.18 11.09 -9.89
C PRO A 36 -3.44 12.39 -9.59
N THR A 37 -3.46 12.82 -8.31
CA THR A 37 -2.82 14.06 -7.85
C THR A 37 -2.14 13.86 -6.50
N LEU A 38 -1.25 14.79 -6.12
CA LEU A 38 -0.63 14.79 -4.78
C LEU A 38 -1.67 14.94 -3.65
N ILE A 39 -2.81 15.57 -3.92
CA ILE A 39 -3.92 15.69 -2.94
C ILE A 39 -4.50 14.30 -2.65
N HIS A 40 -4.73 13.49 -3.69
CA HIS A 40 -5.20 12.10 -3.51
C HIS A 40 -4.16 11.25 -2.77
N GLY A 41 -2.88 11.37 -3.14
CA GLY A 41 -1.79 10.66 -2.46
C GLY A 41 -1.65 11.08 -0.99
N SER A 42 -1.77 12.38 -0.70
CA SER A 42 -1.72 12.92 0.66
C SER A 42 -2.88 12.41 1.51
N HIS A 43 -4.10 12.44 0.98
CA HIS A 43 -5.25 11.91 1.70
C HIS A 43 -5.09 10.40 1.96
N ALA A 44 -4.62 9.62 0.98
CA ALA A 44 -4.32 8.20 1.18
C ALA A 44 -3.22 7.94 2.21
N PHE A 45 -2.21 8.81 2.29
CA PHE A 45 -1.16 8.73 3.29
C PHE A 45 -1.67 9.02 4.70
N GLU A 46 -2.53 10.03 4.86
CA GLU A 46 -3.21 10.29 6.15
C GLU A 46 -4.13 9.12 6.55
N VAL A 47 -4.88 8.55 5.62
CA VAL A 47 -5.68 7.35 5.88
C VAL A 47 -4.78 6.20 6.34
N ALA A 48 -3.64 5.95 5.68
CA ALA A 48 -2.69 4.93 6.11
C ALA A 48 -2.14 5.17 7.53
N SER A 49 -1.90 6.44 7.90
CA SER A 49 -1.50 6.82 9.26
C SER A 49 -2.61 6.56 10.28
N LEU A 50 -3.86 6.94 9.98
CA LEU A 50 -5.02 6.69 10.85
C LEU A 50 -5.29 5.20 11.05
N LEU A 51 -4.93 4.37 10.08
CA LEU A 51 -5.00 2.91 10.16
C LEU A 51 -3.81 2.30 10.93
N GLY A 52 -2.89 3.09 11.48
CA GLY A 52 -1.71 2.58 12.19
C GLY A 52 -0.76 1.78 11.30
N LEU A 53 -0.75 2.04 9.98
CA LEU A 53 0.12 1.35 9.03
C LEU A 53 1.48 2.03 8.89
N LEU A 54 1.61 3.26 9.40
CA LEU A 54 2.81 4.07 9.44
C LEU A 54 3.22 4.31 10.89
N ASP A 55 4.53 4.42 11.15
CA ASP A 55 5.06 4.81 12.45
C ASP A 55 4.69 6.27 12.80
N ASP A 56 4.99 6.69 14.04
CA ASP A 56 4.64 8.03 14.54
C ASP A 56 5.34 9.14 13.75
N GLU A 57 6.58 8.89 13.30
CA GLU A 57 7.34 9.81 12.44
C GLU A 57 6.89 9.78 10.97
N ARG A 58 6.06 8.78 10.61
CA ARG A 58 5.50 8.54 9.28
C ARG A 58 6.57 8.33 8.21
N SER A 59 7.76 7.90 8.61
CA SER A 59 8.89 7.57 7.74
C SER A 59 8.92 6.10 7.37
N GLU A 60 8.36 5.23 8.22
CA GLU A 60 8.44 3.79 8.07
C GLU A 60 7.08 3.10 8.18
N LEU A 61 7.03 1.85 7.73
CA LEU A 61 5.88 0.99 7.92
C LEU A 61 5.89 0.37 9.31
N THR A 62 4.75 0.35 10.00
CA THR A 62 4.58 -0.50 11.19
C THR A 62 4.65 -2.00 10.81
N PRO A 63 4.77 -2.93 11.77
CA PRO A 63 4.63 -4.36 11.46
C PRO A 63 3.34 -4.69 10.70
N THR A 64 2.22 -4.06 11.08
CA THR A 64 0.93 -4.18 10.38
C THR A 64 1.00 -3.57 8.98
N GLY A 65 1.60 -2.39 8.82
CA GLY A 65 1.83 -1.77 7.52
C GLY A 65 2.64 -2.65 6.56
N ARG A 66 3.71 -3.28 7.05
CA ARG A 66 4.50 -4.27 6.28
C ARG A 66 3.66 -5.47 5.87
N ALA A 67 2.88 -6.02 6.80
CA ALA A 67 1.99 -7.14 6.51
C ALA A 67 0.98 -6.78 5.40
N VAL A 68 0.38 -5.58 5.45
CA VAL A 68 -0.53 -5.10 4.40
C VAL A 68 0.19 -4.90 3.07
N ALA A 69 1.34 -4.25 3.05
CA ALA A 69 2.14 -4.01 1.84
C ALA A 69 2.52 -5.32 1.12
N HIS A 70 2.95 -6.32 1.89
CA HIS A 70 3.40 -7.62 1.38
C HIS A 70 2.30 -8.67 1.26
N SER A 71 1.09 -8.38 1.78
CA SER A 71 -0.05 -9.27 1.62
C SER A 71 -0.23 -9.59 0.14
N ARG A 72 -0.69 -10.79 -0.18
CA ARG A 72 -1.18 -11.08 -1.53
C ARG A 72 -2.65 -10.73 -1.58
N SER A 73 -3.05 -9.91 -2.55
CA SER A 73 -4.48 -9.75 -2.85
C SER A 73 -4.92 -11.03 -3.55
N VAL A 74 -5.24 -12.06 -2.77
CA VAL A 74 -5.75 -13.31 -3.33
C VAL A 74 -7.24 -13.12 -3.51
N VAL A 75 -7.71 -13.18 -4.77
CA VAL A 75 -9.14 -13.31 -5.05
C VAL A 75 -9.59 -14.58 -4.36
N LYS A 76 -10.42 -14.44 -3.33
CA LYS A 76 -10.96 -15.58 -2.60
C LYS A 76 -11.82 -16.40 -3.55
N THR A 77 -11.74 -17.72 -3.42
CA THR A 77 -12.52 -18.68 -4.19
C THR A 77 -13.61 -19.27 -3.29
N GLU A 78 -14.81 -19.38 -3.82
CA GLU A 78 -15.92 -20.09 -3.15
C GLU A 78 -15.51 -21.53 -2.81
N LEU A 79 -15.85 -21.98 -1.61
CA LEU A 79 -15.50 -23.31 -1.11
C LEU A 79 -15.90 -24.44 -2.08
N ALA A 80 -17.10 -24.35 -2.67
CA ALA A 80 -17.58 -25.36 -3.61
C ALA A 80 -16.67 -25.52 -4.83
N LYS A 81 -16.13 -24.40 -5.34
CA LYS A 81 -15.20 -24.41 -6.47
C LYS A 81 -13.82 -24.94 -6.06
N ALA A 82 -13.37 -24.62 -4.84
CA ALA A 82 -12.14 -25.16 -4.31
C ALA A 82 -12.22 -26.69 -4.12
N ARG A 83 -13.33 -27.19 -3.57
CA ARG A 83 -13.60 -28.63 -3.42
C ARG A 83 -13.62 -29.35 -4.76
N ALA A 84 -14.30 -28.81 -5.76
CA ALA A 84 -14.30 -29.40 -7.11
C ALA A 84 -12.89 -29.49 -7.75
N ILE A 85 -11.98 -28.57 -7.40
CA ILE A 85 -10.58 -28.63 -7.85
C ILE A 85 -9.80 -29.69 -7.05
N LEU A 86 -10.04 -29.80 -5.75
CA LEU A 86 -9.47 -30.83 -4.89
C LEU A 86 -9.91 -32.23 -5.35
N ASP A 87 -11.20 -32.44 -5.62
CA ASP A 87 -11.76 -33.72 -6.07
C ASP A 87 -11.06 -34.20 -7.35
N ARG A 88 -10.92 -33.31 -8.35
CA ARG A 88 -10.18 -33.62 -9.59
C ARG A 88 -8.71 -33.97 -9.36
N LEU A 89 -8.10 -33.33 -8.36
CA LEU A 89 -6.71 -33.62 -8.00
C LEU A 89 -6.59 -35.00 -7.34
N LEU A 90 -7.54 -35.37 -6.48
CA LEU A 90 -7.59 -36.68 -5.82
C LEU A 90 -7.87 -37.82 -6.82
N GLU A 91 -8.81 -37.63 -7.74
CA GLU A 91 -9.05 -38.56 -8.87
C GLU A 91 -7.76 -38.81 -9.67
N ARG A 92 -6.98 -37.74 -9.88
CA ARG A 92 -5.69 -37.83 -10.56
C ARG A 92 -4.66 -38.63 -9.76
N PHE A 93 -4.66 -38.56 -8.42
CA PHE A 93 -3.79 -39.39 -7.58
C PHE A 93 -4.14 -40.87 -7.70
N GLU A 94 -5.43 -41.21 -7.75
CA GLU A 94 -5.87 -42.57 -8.00
C GLU A 94 -5.43 -43.06 -9.38
N ALA A 95 -5.57 -42.24 -10.42
CA ALA A 95 -5.12 -42.57 -11.77
C ALA A 95 -3.61 -42.80 -11.84
N ILE A 96 -2.80 -41.95 -11.19
CA ILE A 96 -1.35 -42.14 -11.11
C ILE A 96 -1.02 -43.47 -10.43
N ASN A 97 -1.64 -43.76 -9.28
CA ASN A 97 -1.34 -44.97 -8.52
C ASN A 97 -1.90 -46.26 -9.15
N ALA A 98 -2.91 -46.15 -10.01
CA ALA A 98 -3.45 -47.27 -10.78
C ALA A 98 -2.56 -47.70 -11.94
N ASP A 99 -1.70 -46.80 -12.45
CA ASP A 99 -0.76 -47.12 -13.52
C ASP A 99 0.40 -48.01 -13.00
N PRO A 100 0.59 -49.24 -13.52
CA PRO A 100 1.67 -50.13 -13.10
C PRO A 100 3.06 -49.59 -13.48
N ASP A 101 3.16 -48.79 -14.54
CA ASP A 101 4.42 -48.24 -15.06
C ASP A 101 4.69 -46.81 -14.56
N ARG A 102 3.90 -46.35 -13.57
CA ARG A 102 3.99 -45.02 -13.00
C ARG A 102 5.41 -44.66 -12.58
N LEU A 103 5.83 -43.43 -12.90
CA LEU A 103 7.09 -42.88 -12.44
C LEU A 103 7.11 -42.63 -10.93
N ILE A 104 5.96 -42.29 -10.34
CA ILE A 104 5.80 -41.94 -8.93
C ILE A 104 4.60 -42.66 -8.32
N SER A 105 4.64 -42.87 -7.02
CA SER A 105 3.46 -43.25 -6.23
C SER A 105 3.12 -42.11 -5.27
N ILE A 106 1.83 -41.80 -5.14
CA ILE A 106 1.33 -40.87 -4.12
C ILE A 106 1.03 -41.70 -2.87
N ASN A 107 1.73 -41.45 -1.77
CA ASN A 107 1.66 -42.30 -0.58
C ASN A 107 0.57 -41.83 0.38
N ARG A 108 0.59 -40.54 0.72
CA ARG A 108 -0.39 -39.92 1.62
C ARG A 108 -0.54 -38.43 1.32
N VAL A 109 -1.73 -37.89 1.62
CA VAL A 109 -2.03 -36.47 1.45
C VAL A 109 -2.75 -35.93 2.68
N TYR A 110 -2.17 -34.90 3.29
CA TYR A 110 -2.82 -34.13 4.35
C TYR A 110 -3.36 -32.82 3.80
N LEU A 111 -4.60 -32.51 4.16
CA LEU A 111 -5.26 -31.23 3.90
C LEU A 111 -5.17 -30.34 5.13
N TYR A 112 -4.87 -29.06 4.90
CA TYR A 112 -4.78 -28.04 5.92
C TYR A 112 -5.69 -26.84 5.58
N GLY A 113 -5.70 -25.86 6.47
CA GLY A 113 -6.18 -24.52 6.15
C GLY A 113 -7.69 -24.39 5.95
N SER A 114 -8.08 -23.38 5.18
CA SER A 114 -9.48 -22.92 5.09
C SER A 114 -10.42 -23.91 4.38
N VAL A 115 -9.91 -24.72 3.45
CA VAL A 115 -10.72 -25.75 2.77
C VAL A 115 -11.13 -26.85 3.75
N MET A 116 -10.19 -27.31 4.59
CA MET A 116 -10.44 -28.32 5.64
C MET A 116 -11.51 -27.84 6.64
N ARG A 117 -11.41 -26.58 7.08
CA ARG A 117 -12.36 -26.00 8.05
C ARG A 117 -13.74 -25.69 7.46
N GLY A 118 -13.86 -25.70 6.13
CA GLY A 118 -15.11 -25.36 5.46
C GLY A 118 -15.41 -23.87 5.44
N ASP A 119 -14.37 -23.01 5.46
CA ASP A 119 -14.57 -21.57 5.34
C ASP A 119 -15.25 -21.26 3.98
N PRO A 120 -16.25 -20.36 3.91
CA PRO A 120 -17.02 -20.13 2.68
C PRO A 120 -16.16 -19.57 1.54
N LEU A 121 -15.11 -18.82 1.89
CA LEU A 121 -14.19 -18.14 0.97
C LEU A 121 -12.73 -18.51 1.30
N VAL A 122 -12.06 -19.21 0.38
CA VAL A 122 -10.70 -19.73 0.59
C VAL A 122 -9.68 -19.01 -0.29
N GLY A 123 -8.43 -18.88 0.18
CA GLY A 123 -7.35 -18.26 -0.61
C GLY A 123 -6.71 -19.26 -1.57
N ASP A 124 -6.37 -20.42 -1.04
CA ASP A 124 -5.69 -21.54 -1.69
C ASP A 124 -6.11 -22.86 -1.02
N ILE A 125 -5.61 -23.97 -1.58
CA ILE A 125 -5.72 -25.32 -1.03
C ILE A 125 -4.33 -25.72 -0.53
N ASP A 126 -4.20 -25.82 0.78
CA ASP A 126 -2.97 -26.22 1.47
C ASP A 126 -2.92 -27.74 1.58
N LEU A 127 -1.96 -28.36 0.87
CA LEU A 127 -1.79 -29.81 0.86
C LEU A 127 -0.34 -30.15 1.18
N GLU A 128 -0.15 -31.17 2.00
CA GLU A 128 1.12 -31.87 2.08
C GLU A 128 0.98 -33.20 1.36
N ILE A 129 1.69 -33.34 0.25
CA ILE A 129 1.67 -34.51 -0.61
C ILE A 129 2.98 -35.26 -0.40
N GLU A 130 2.88 -36.46 0.15
CA GLU A 130 4.00 -37.39 0.17
C GLU A 130 3.95 -38.28 -1.06
N ALA A 131 5.04 -38.31 -1.81
CA ALA A 131 5.18 -39.13 -2.99
C ALA A 131 6.55 -39.80 -3.04
N SER A 132 6.59 -41.07 -3.43
CA SER A 132 7.81 -41.82 -3.67
C SER A 132 7.98 -42.17 -5.14
N ARG A 133 9.12 -42.77 -5.48
CA ARG A 133 9.32 -43.40 -6.79
C ARG A 133 8.30 -44.52 -6.99
N GLY A 134 7.91 -44.73 -8.25
CA GLY A 134 7.06 -45.84 -8.64
C GLY A 134 7.72 -47.21 -8.35
N PRO A 135 6.95 -48.30 -8.25
CA PRO A 135 7.46 -49.61 -7.84
C PRO A 135 8.63 -50.11 -8.69
N ALA A 136 8.55 -49.94 -10.01
CA ALA A 136 9.60 -50.33 -10.95
C ALA A 136 10.94 -49.58 -10.71
N TYR A 137 10.89 -48.44 -10.01
CA TYR A 137 12.02 -47.54 -9.79
C TYR A 137 12.46 -47.46 -8.33
N ALA A 138 11.83 -48.22 -7.43
CA ALA A 138 12.04 -48.11 -5.98
C ALA A 138 13.52 -48.25 -5.58
N ASN A 139 14.24 -49.15 -6.24
CA ASN A 139 15.65 -49.46 -5.96
C ASN A 139 16.62 -48.94 -7.03
N ASP A 140 16.15 -48.25 -8.07
CA ASP A 140 17.00 -47.71 -9.14
C ASP A 140 16.72 -46.22 -9.37
N LEU A 141 17.51 -45.38 -8.68
CA LEU A 141 17.42 -43.94 -8.81
C LEU A 141 17.82 -43.46 -10.20
N GLN A 142 18.77 -44.12 -10.85
CA GLN A 142 19.25 -43.68 -12.16
C GLN A 142 18.23 -43.97 -13.25
N ALA A 143 17.56 -45.13 -13.21
CA ALA A 143 16.43 -45.41 -14.09
C ALA A 143 15.28 -44.44 -13.87
N TYR A 144 14.97 -44.10 -12.61
CA TYR A 144 13.95 -43.10 -12.28
C TYR A 144 14.24 -41.74 -12.93
N LEU A 145 15.46 -41.21 -12.75
CA LEU A 145 15.83 -39.90 -13.29
C LEU A 145 15.83 -39.90 -14.82
N ARG A 146 16.26 -41.00 -15.46
CA ARG A 146 16.12 -41.17 -16.93
C ARG A 146 14.66 -41.16 -17.36
N GLY A 147 13.78 -41.86 -16.64
CA GLY A 147 12.34 -41.86 -16.88
C GLY A 147 11.72 -40.46 -16.75
N CYS A 148 12.08 -39.73 -15.70
CA CYS A 148 11.65 -38.34 -15.49
C CYS A 148 12.12 -37.42 -16.62
N LEU A 149 13.39 -37.52 -17.03
CA LEU A 149 13.92 -36.71 -18.12
C LEU A 149 13.22 -37.03 -19.46
N ALA A 150 12.99 -38.32 -19.75
CA ALA A 150 12.28 -38.75 -20.94
C ALA A 150 10.85 -38.18 -20.95
N PHE A 151 10.14 -38.25 -19.82
CA PHE A 151 8.81 -37.68 -19.66
C PHE A 151 8.80 -36.15 -19.84
N VAL A 152 9.70 -35.43 -19.17
CA VAL A 152 9.80 -33.96 -19.30
C VAL A 152 10.04 -33.53 -20.74
N ARG A 153 10.87 -34.27 -21.49
CA ARG A 153 11.14 -33.98 -22.90
C ARG A 153 9.93 -34.16 -23.82
N GLN A 154 8.89 -34.89 -23.41
CA GLN A 154 7.66 -35.01 -24.18
C GLN A 154 6.92 -33.66 -24.31
N PHE A 155 6.98 -32.82 -23.26
CA PHE A 155 6.33 -31.49 -23.26
C PHE A 155 7.32 -30.31 -23.24
N ALA A 156 8.61 -30.57 -23.04
CA ALA A 156 9.68 -29.59 -23.15
C ALA A 156 10.89 -30.21 -23.89
N PRO A 157 10.85 -30.35 -25.23
CA PRO A 157 11.85 -31.11 -26.00
C PRO A 157 13.28 -30.60 -25.83
N ASN A 158 13.45 -29.29 -25.68
CA ASN A 158 14.74 -28.63 -25.50
C ASN A 158 15.16 -28.51 -24.04
N TYR A 159 14.50 -29.22 -23.12
CA TYR A 159 14.84 -29.15 -21.70
C TYR A 159 16.23 -29.74 -21.46
N VAL A 160 17.13 -28.87 -21.02
CA VAL A 160 18.45 -29.22 -20.48
C VAL A 160 18.40 -29.01 -18.97
N PRO A 161 18.60 -30.06 -18.15
CA PRO A 161 18.53 -29.93 -16.70
C PRO A 161 19.66 -29.00 -16.21
N PRO A 162 19.34 -27.93 -15.47
CA PRO A 162 20.33 -26.92 -15.10
C PRO A 162 21.35 -27.42 -14.05
N VAL A 163 20.95 -28.35 -13.16
CA VAL A 163 21.77 -29.06 -12.14
C VAL A 163 21.03 -30.36 -11.73
N TYR A 164 21.71 -31.31 -11.07
CA TYR A 164 21.20 -32.62 -10.60
C TYR A 164 19.75 -32.62 -10.06
N MET A 165 18.96 -33.62 -10.49
CA MET A 165 17.61 -33.98 -10.00
C MET A 165 16.46 -33.00 -10.30
N ALA A 166 16.70 -31.89 -10.98
CA ALA A 166 15.65 -30.91 -11.33
C ALA A 166 14.54 -31.48 -12.23
N GLU A 167 14.84 -32.52 -13.02
CA GLU A 167 13.89 -33.27 -13.84
C GLU A 167 12.83 -33.99 -13.01
N SER A 168 13.18 -34.52 -11.83
CA SER A 168 12.24 -35.23 -10.97
C SER A 168 11.16 -34.29 -10.44
N GLY A 169 11.55 -33.09 -9.97
CA GLY A 169 10.61 -32.06 -9.52
C GLY A 169 9.67 -31.60 -10.63
N LYS A 170 10.19 -31.35 -11.84
CA LYS A 170 9.34 -30.98 -13.00
C LYS A 170 8.39 -32.09 -13.43
N ALA A 171 8.88 -33.34 -13.45
CA ALA A 171 8.04 -34.50 -13.77
C ALA A 171 6.93 -34.65 -12.72
N MET A 172 7.26 -34.58 -11.43
CA MET A 172 6.29 -34.66 -10.34
C MET A 172 5.22 -33.56 -10.42
N ASP A 173 5.62 -32.30 -10.60
CA ASP A 173 4.67 -31.19 -10.74
C ASP A 173 3.72 -31.41 -11.91
N HIS A 174 4.22 -31.85 -13.06
CA HIS A 174 3.39 -32.10 -14.25
C HIS A 174 2.50 -33.34 -14.09
N LEU A 175 3.01 -34.42 -13.48
CA LEU A 175 2.23 -35.63 -13.22
C LEU A 175 1.09 -35.33 -12.24
N ILE A 176 1.36 -34.60 -11.16
CA ILE A 176 0.41 -34.31 -10.08
C ILE A 176 -0.56 -33.20 -10.47
N PHE A 177 -0.10 -32.06 -11.00
CA PHE A 177 -0.94 -30.89 -11.26
C PHE A 177 -1.33 -30.71 -12.73
N GLY A 178 -0.79 -31.53 -13.63
CA GLY A 178 -1.00 -31.41 -15.07
C GLY A 178 -0.12 -30.35 -15.73
N PRO A 179 -0.39 -30.02 -17.02
CA PRO A 179 0.41 -29.07 -17.79
C PRO A 179 0.52 -27.68 -17.16
N ARG A 180 -0.50 -27.28 -16.39
CA ARG A 180 -0.52 -26.02 -15.67
C ARG A 180 -1.22 -26.19 -14.33
N ARG A 181 -0.47 -25.92 -13.26
CA ARG A 181 -0.99 -25.87 -11.90
C ARG A 181 -2.06 -24.78 -11.76
N ALA A 182 -3.22 -25.14 -11.23
CA ALA A 182 -4.27 -24.17 -10.91
C ALA A 182 -3.75 -23.18 -9.85
N PRO A 183 -4.03 -21.86 -9.97
CA PRO A 183 -3.53 -20.86 -9.00
C PRO A 183 -3.91 -21.15 -7.55
N ILE A 184 -5.06 -21.76 -7.31
CA ILE A 184 -5.54 -22.13 -5.98
C ILE A 184 -4.72 -23.28 -5.34
N LEU A 185 -3.99 -24.08 -6.13
CA LEU A 185 -3.15 -25.19 -5.65
C LEU A 185 -1.73 -24.74 -5.29
N LYS A 186 -1.52 -23.43 -5.06
CA LYS A 186 -0.20 -22.89 -4.74
C LYS A 186 0.30 -23.27 -3.34
N GLY A 187 -0.63 -23.54 -2.41
CA GLY A 187 -0.36 -24.05 -1.07
C GLY A 187 -0.05 -25.55 -1.02
N ALA A 188 -0.23 -26.29 -2.13
CA ALA A 188 0.11 -27.70 -2.18
C ALA A 188 1.64 -27.89 -2.29
N MET A 189 2.21 -28.77 -1.48
CA MET A 189 3.66 -29.02 -1.39
C MET A 189 3.94 -30.50 -1.55
N ILE A 190 4.94 -30.86 -2.36
CA ILE A 190 5.34 -32.25 -2.59
C ILE A 190 6.67 -32.52 -1.87
N ASN A 191 6.68 -33.44 -0.91
CA ASN A 191 7.89 -33.88 -0.18
C ASN A 191 8.71 -32.77 0.51
N VAL A 192 8.13 -31.59 0.78
CA VAL A 192 8.85 -30.45 1.38
C VAL A 192 8.78 -30.44 2.91
N ARG A 193 7.84 -31.20 3.52
CA ARG A 193 7.61 -31.28 4.99
C ARG A 193 7.38 -29.94 5.73
N ASN A 194 7.18 -28.83 5.02
CA ASN A 194 6.98 -27.53 5.67
C ASN A 194 5.69 -27.50 6.51
N LEU A 195 4.58 -28.06 6.02
CA LEU A 195 3.29 -28.00 6.71
C LEU A 195 3.26 -28.89 7.96
N SER A 196 3.87 -30.07 7.90
CA SER A 196 3.98 -31.00 9.03
C SER A 196 4.82 -30.47 10.20
N THR A 197 5.64 -29.45 9.98
CA THR A 197 6.45 -28.81 11.04
C THR A 197 5.71 -27.70 11.80
N ILE A 198 4.47 -27.37 11.43
CA ILE A 198 3.68 -26.32 12.07
C ILE A 198 2.65 -26.95 13.02
N PRO A 199 2.38 -26.38 14.21
CA PRO A 199 1.34 -26.85 15.13
C PRO A 199 -0.07 -26.44 14.62
N ALA A 200 -0.48 -26.97 13.47
CA ALA A 200 -1.75 -26.66 12.83
C ALA A 200 -2.65 -27.90 12.65
N PRO A 201 -3.98 -27.75 12.76
CA PRO A 201 -4.91 -28.83 12.46
C PRO A 201 -4.80 -29.32 11.02
N CYS A 202 -4.92 -30.63 10.82
CA CYS A 202 -4.78 -31.27 9.51
C CYS A 202 -5.70 -32.50 9.39
N GLN A 203 -6.01 -32.89 8.16
CA GLN A 203 -6.88 -34.02 7.85
C GLN A 203 -6.19 -34.95 6.85
N LEU A 204 -6.07 -36.24 7.17
CA LEU A 204 -5.50 -37.24 6.25
C LEU A 204 -6.56 -37.65 5.22
N ILE A 205 -6.56 -37.00 4.05
CA ILE A 205 -7.62 -37.16 3.05
C ILE A 205 -7.33 -38.22 1.99
N TYR A 206 -6.10 -38.74 1.96
CA TYR A 206 -5.70 -39.79 1.02
C TYR A 206 -4.57 -40.65 1.58
N THR A 207 -4.67 -41.97 1.42
CA THR A 207 -3.50 -42.87 1.41
C THR A 207 -3.55 -43.85 0.24
N ILE A 208 -2.42 -44.44 -0.12
CA ILE A 208 -2.39 -45.45 -1.18
C ILE A 208 -3.18 -46.72 -0.80
N GLU A 209 -3.21 -47.09 0.48
CA GLU A 209 -3.94 -48.26 0.99
C GLU A 209 -5.43 -48.02 1.15
N HIS A 210 -5.82 -46.87 1.69
CA HIS A 210 -7.20 -46.54 2.06
C HIS A 210 -7.91 -45.64 1.05
N ARG A 211 -7.20 -45.23 -0.01
CA ARG A 211 -7.71 -44.34 -1.06
C ARG A 211 -8.19 -43.01 -0.48
N ILE A 212 -9.19 -42.39 -1.09
CA ILE A 212 -9.73 -41.09 -0.70
C ILE A 212 -10.64 -41.26 0.52
N ASP A 213 -10.40 -40.49 1.58
CA ASP A 213 -11.30 -40.36 2.73
C ASP A 213 -11.45 -38.90 3.16
N LEU A 214 -12.45 -38.21 2.60
CA LEU A 214 -12.76 -36.82 2.95
C LEU A 214 -13.45 -36.66 4.31
N ASN A 215 -13.84 -37.77 4.95
CA ASN A 215 -14.48 -37.77 6.26
C ASN A 215 -13.52 -38.18 7.39
N ALA A 216 -12.23 -38.39 7.07
CA ALA A 216 -11.20 -38.69 8.05
C ALA A 216 -11.21 -37.65 9.18
N PRO A 217 -10.93 -38.05 10.44
CA PRO A 217 -10.94 -37.11 11.56
C PRO A 217 -9.89 -36.01 11.37
N ILE A 218 -10.26 -34.78 11.74
CA ILE A 218 -9.31 -33.66 11.81
C ILE A 218 -8.43 -33.87 13.05
N LEU A 219 -7.12 -33.99 12.82
CA LEU A 219 -6.10 -34.05 13.86
C LEU A 219 -5.78 -32.64 14.33
N LYS A 220 -5.42 -32.50 15.62
CA LYS A 220 -4.99 -31.21 16.18
C LYS A 220 -3.66 -30.73 15.61
N THR A 221 -2.76 -31.68 15.32
CA THR A 221 -1.42 -31.46 14.76
C THR A 221 -1.06 -32.65 13.87
N HIS A 222 -0.13 -32.44 12.95
CA HIS A 222 0.39 -33.51 12.10
C HIS A 222 1.12 -34.59 12.94
N PRO A 223 1.00 -35.89 12.60
CA PRO A 223 1.67 -36.97 13.36
C PRO A 223 3.21 -36.85 13.41
N ASP A 224 3.81 -36.29 12.37
CA ASP A 224 5.26 -36.08 12.28
C ASP A 224 5.72 -34.73 12.87
N TYR A 225 4.84 -33.99 13.54
CA TYR A 225 5.19 -32.71 14.17
C TYR A 225 6.16 -32.92 15.33
N ASP A 226 7.35 -32.33 15.23
CA ASP A 226 8.34 -32.26 16.30
C ASP A 226 8.49 -30.80 16.78
N PRO A 227 8.07 -30.48 18.02
CA PRO A 227 8.15 -29.13 18.55
C PRO A 227 9.59 -28.61 18.74
N ALA A 228 10.61 -29.47 18.67
CA ALA A 228 12.01 -29.07 18.76
C ALA A 228 12.59 -28.51 17.45
N ILE A 229 11.89 -28.68 16.32
CA ILE A 229 12.32 -28.14 15.03
C ILE A 229 11.93 -26.67 14.97
N GLU A 230 12.91 -25.76 15.05
CA GLU A 230 12.69 -24.33 14.86
C GLU A 230 12.17 -24.06 13.43
N THR A 231 10.93 -23.59 13.32
CA THR A 231 10.37 -23.11 12.05
C THR A 231 10.46 -21.59 12.00
N SER A 232 10.91 -21.03 10.87
CA SER A 232 10.95 -19.58 10.61
C SER A 232 9.60 -18.99 10.18
N HIS A 233 8.50 -19.70 10.40
CA HIS A 233 7.16 -19.29 9.99
C HIS A 233 6.51 -18.34 10.99
N GLU A 234 7.15 -17.21 11.27
CA GLU A 234 6.40 -16.01 11.67
C GLU A 234 5.62 -15.55 10.43
N VAL A 235 4.45 -16.12 10.20
CA VAL A 235 3.46 -15.51 9.32
C VAL A 235 2.80 -14.42 10.16
N PRO A 236 2.98 -13.13 9.84
CA PRO A 236 2.21 -12.09 10.50
C PRO A 236 0.74 -12.37 10.21
N HIS A 237 0.02 -12.87 11.21
CA HIS A 237 -1.42 -12.97 11.12
C HIS A 237 -1.95 -11.54 11.12
N LEU A 238 -2.48 -11.10 9.98
CA LEU A 238 -3.46 -10.02 9.98
C LEU A 238 -4.66 -10.56 10.75
N ALA A 239 -4.67 -10.34 12.06
CA ALA A 239 -5.92 -10.30 12.82
C ALA A 239 -6.88 -9.38 12.05
N SER A 240 -8.17 -9.67 12.12
CA SER A 240 -9.20 -8.82 11.52
C SER A 240 -8.89 -7.36 11.82
N PHE A 241 -8.55 -6.60 10.78
CA PHE A 241 -8.20 -5.20 10.91
C PHE A 241 -9.50 -4.45 11.14
N GLU A 242 -9.76 -4.00 12.38
CA GLU A 242 -10.87 -3.11 12.65
C GLU A 242 -10.55 -1.75 12.04
N VAL A 243 -11.42 -1.29 11.13
CA VAL A 243 -11.32 0.07 10.61
C VAL A 243 -11.79 0.99 11.73
N PRO A 244 -10.92 1.89 12.23
CA PRO A 244 -11.31 2.80 13.30
C PRO A 244 -12.42 3.74 12.80
N GLU A 245 -13.30 4.16 13.71
CA GLU A 245 -14.20 5.27 13.42
C GLU A 245 -13.36 6.53 13.21
N PHE A 246 -13.56 7.18 12.07
CA PHE A 246 -12.91 8.45 11.78
C PHE A 246 -13.57 9.54 12.62
N GLY A 247 -12.83 10.08 13.59
CA GLY A 247 -13.24 11.25 14.37
C GLY A 247 -13.28 12.52 13.52
N ILE A 248 -13.26 13.69 14.18
CA ILE A 248 -13.11 14.97 13.47
C ILE A 248 -11.77 14.94 12.72
N PRO A 249 -11.76 15.09 11.38
CA PRO A 249 -10.53 15.08 10.60
C PRO A 249 -9.56 16.16 11.06
N GLU A 250 -8.26 15.89 11.00
CA GLU A 250 -7.24 16.93 11.06
C GLU A 250 -6.89 17.41 9.65
N PRO A 251 -6.30 18.61 9.49
CA PRO A 251 -5.65 18.99 8.25
C PRO A 251 -4.60 17.96 7.81
N VAL A 252 -4.32 17.88 6.51
CA VAL A 252 -3.24 17.03 6.00
C VAL A 252 -1.89 17.65 6.33
N ASP A 253 -0.85 16.81 6.40
CA ASP A 253 0.53 17.29 6.56
C ASP A 253 0.95 18.16 5.37
N ALA A 254 1.13 19.46 5.60
CA ALA A 254 1.41 20.45 4.55
C ALA A 254 2.66 20.14 3.71
N ARG A 255 3.58 19.29 4.20
CA ARG A 255 4.75 18.86 3.42
C ARG A 255 4.40 18.01 2.20
N PHE A 256 3.18 17.48 2.09
CA PHE A 256 2.77 16.71 0.90
C PHE A 256 2.98 17.49 -0.40
N ILE A 257 2.82 18.82 -0.36
CA ILE A 257 2.98 19.69 -1.53
C ILE A 257 4.45 19.77 -1.99
N ALA A 258 5.38 19.51 -1.07
CA ALA A 258 6.81 19.37 -1.32
C ALA A 258 7.23 17.89 -1.45
N LYS A 259 6.28 16.96 -1.64
CA LYS A 259 6.50 15.50 -1.59
C LYS A 259 7.29 15.06 -0.35
N PHE A 260 6.99 15.66 0.80
CA PHE A 260 7.68 15.37 2.06
C PHE A 260 9.19 15.64 2.06
N HIS A 261 9.68 16.52 1.18
CA HIS A 261 11.09 16.90 1.18
C HIS A 261 11.49 17.54 2.53
N PRO A 262 12.57 17.09 3.21
CA PRO A 262 12.95 17.60 4.53
C PRO A 262 13.19 19.11 4.58
N THR A 263 13.71 19.68 3.48
CA THR A 263 13.93 21.14 3.38
C THR A 263 12.67 21.95 3.06
N GLY A 264 11.52 21.29 2.91
CA GLY A 264 10.24 21.91 2.55
C GLY A 264 10.19 22.48 1.13
N ARG A 265 11.22 22.24 0.30
CA ARG A 265 11.33 22.82 -1.03
C ARG A 265 10.24 22.31 -1.96
N ILE A 266 9.54 23.24 -2.59
CA ILE A 266 8.53 22.97 -3.62
C ILE A 266 9.19 23.20 -4.98
N ALA A 267 9.27 22.17 -5.82
CA ALA A 267 9.76 22.32 -7.19
C ALA A 267 8.62 22.14 -8.21
N VAL A 268 8.54 23.02 -9.20
CA VAL A 268 7.46 22.98 -10.21
C VAL A 268 7.39 21.63 -10.93
N HIS A 269 8.53 20.99 -11.19
CA HIS A 269 8.59 19.67 -11.84
C HIS A 269 8.00 18.54 -10.98
N ASP A 270 7.80 18.75 -9.67
CA ASP A 270 7.18 17.76 -8.79
C ASP A 270 5.72 17.51 -9.13
N PHE A 271 5.05 18.52 -9.68
CA PHE A 271 3.62 18.51 -10.00
C PHE A 271 3.29 18.00 -11.41
N ALA A 272 4.26 17.44 -12.13
CA ALA A 272 4.16 17.06 -13.55
C ALA A 272 4.14 18.28 -14.49
N SER A 273 3.90 18.05 -15.79
CA SER A 273 3.93 19.14 -16.79
C SER A 273 2.90 20.23 -16.43
N PRO A 274 3.25 21.53 -16.55
CA PRO A 274 2.30 22.64 -16.43
C PRO A 274 1.10 22.55 -17.40
N THR A 275 1.16 21.71 -18.42
CA THR A 275 0.04 21.46 -19.34
C THR A 275 -1.01 20.52 -18.75
N SER A 276 -0.64 19.66 -17.80
CA SER A 276 -1.52 18.63 -17.23
C SER A 276 -1.78 18.81 -15.74
N ASN A 277 -1.19 19.82 -15.09
CA ASN A 277 -1.39 20.10 -13.67
C ASN A 277 -1.72 21.58 -13.44
N VAL A 278 -2.89 21.83 -12.83
CA VAL A 278 -3.40 23.19 -12.61
C VAL A 278 -2.52 24.00 -11.64
N LEU A 279 -1.99 23.38 -10.60
CA LEU A 279 -1.07 24.03 -9.66
C LEU A 279 0.23 24.44 -10.37
N ALA A 280 0.86 23.52 -11.12
CA ALA A 280 2.07 23.83 -11.88
C ALA A 280 1.84 24.98 -12.88
N ARG A 281 0.65 25.03 -13.50
CA ARG A 281 0.22 26.09 -14.40
C ARG A 281 0.03 27.44 -13.69
N LEU A 282 -0.64 27.44 -12.54
CA LEU A 282 -0.86 28.65 -11.74
C LEU A 282 0.48 29.19 -11.24
N LEU A 283 1.34 28.35 -10.66
CA LEU A 283 2.68 28.76 -10.23
C LEU A 283 3.46 29.38 -11.40
N ARG A 284 3.48 28.73 -12.56
CA ARG A 284 4.18 29.25 -13.75
C ARG A 284 3.61 30.58 -14.27
N ALA A 285 2.31 30.83 -14.10
CA ALA A 285 1.68 32.07 -14.54
C ALA A 285 2.09 33.27 -13.66
N HIS A 286 2.36 33.03 -12.37
CA HIS A 286 2.71 34.07 -11.39
C HIS A 286 4.22 34.13 -11.08
N GLU A 287 4.98 33.07 -11.41
CA GLU A 287 6.44 33.02 -11.25
C GLU A 287 7.16 33.80 -12.38
N LEU A 288 7.24 35.13 -12.23
CA LEU A 288 7.96 36.01 -13.16
C LEU A 288 9.49 35.98 -13.00
N GLN A 289 9.99 35.46 -11.88
CA GLN A 289 11.42 35.34 -11.55
C GLN A 289 11.61 34.02 -10.82
N SER A 290 12.52 33.16 -11.30
CA SER A 290 12.82 31.84 -10.73
C SER A 290 12.92 31.91 -9.19
N SER A 291 11.85 31.52 -8.53
CA SER A 291 11.65 31.65 -7.09
C SER A 291 11.64 30.26 -6.48
N THR A 292 12.43 30.05 -5.44
CA THR A 292 12.36 28.84 -4.64
C THR A 292 11.26 29.00 -3.61
N LEU A 293 10.20 28.22 -3.77
CA LEU A 293 9.10 28.14 -2.81
C LEU A 293 9.42 27.07 -1.76
N LYS A 294 9.09 27.34 -0.49
CA LYS A 294 9.24 26.37 0.59
C LYS A 294 8.06 26.39 1.55
N VAL A 295 7.77 25.24 2.15
CA VAL A 295 6.85 25.05 3.27
C VAL A 295 7.63 24.68 4.53
N HIS A 296 7.46 25.47 5.58
CA HIS A 296 8.10 25.28 6.87
C HIS A 296 7.05 24.83 7.89
N VAL A 297 7.31 23.66 8.49
CA VAL A 297 6.41 23.03 9.47
C VAL A 297 7.04 22.87 10.86
N SER A 298 8.31 23.26 10.99
CA SER A 298 9.07 23.32 12.24
C SER A 298 9.93 24.59 12.20
N GLY A 299 10.29 25.12 13.38
CA GLY A 299 11.25 26.21 13.49
C GLY A 299 12.63 25.86 12.92
N ASP A 300 13.00 24.58 12.92
CA ASP A 300 14.31 24.11 12.44
C ASP A 300 14.49 24.23 10.92
N THR A 301 13.39 24.20 10.16
CA THR A 301 13.44 24.34 8.70
C THR A 301 13.47 25.81 8.28
N LEU A 302 13.10 26.71 9.19
CA LEU A 302 13.01 28.14 8.94
C LEU A 302 14.39 28.78 9.01
N ASP A 303 14.70 29.67 8.05
CA ASP A 303 15.96 30.41 8.10
C ASP A 303 16.04 31.24 9.40
N PRO A 304 17.15 31.19 10.16
CA PRO A 304 17.31 31.92 11.43
C PRO A 304 17.06 33.43 11.34
N ALA A 305 17.22 34.03 10.15
CA ALA A 305 16.89 35.44 9.92
C ALA A 305 15.38 35.75 10.05
N PHE A 306 14.51 34.76 9.80
CA PHE A 306 13.06 34.86 10.02
C PHE A 306 12.68 34.60 11.48
N ALA A 307 13.29 33.60 12.12
CA ALA A 307 12.99 33.24 13.51
C ALA A 307 13.14 34.44 14.47
N LYS A 308 14.16 35.28 14.25
CA LYS A 308 14.49 36.42 15.12
C LYS A 308 13.59 37.66 14.98
N ARG A 309 12.77 37.77 13.91
CA ARG A 309 12.05 39.02 13.59
C ARG A 309 10.55 38.98 13.85
N SER A 310 9.95 37.82 14.05
CA SER A 310 8.48 37.72 13.87
C SER A 310 7.77 36.63 14.69
N GLY A 311 8.41 36.03 15.72
CA GLY A 311 7.74 35.02 16.56
C GLY A 311 7.13 33.86 15.75
N LEU A 312 7.69 33.60 14.56
CA LEU A 312 7.13 32.68 13.57
C LEU A 312 7.30 31.22 13.98
N THR A 313 8.11 30.94 14.99
CA THR A 313 8.60 29.60 15.31
C THR A 313 7.82 28.90 16.40
N ASP A 314 7.00 29.63 17.17
CA ASP A 314 6.65 29.17 18.51
C ASP A 314 5.56 28.07 18.50
N ASP A 315 4.84 27.92 17.38
CA ASP A 315 3.71 26.99 17.25
C ASP A 315 3.65 26.26 15.89
N LEU A 316 4.78 26.11 15.18
CA LEU A 316 4.77 25.46 13.86
C LEU A 316 4.47 23.96 13.98
N SER A 317 3.52 23.50 13.18
CA SER A 317 3.18 22.09 13.08
C SER A 317 2.74 21.72 11.67
N PRO A 318 3.03 20.47 11.22
CA PRO A 318 2.71 20.04 9.87
C PRO A 318 1.22 20.04 9.56
N LYS A 319 0.34 20.01 10.57
CA LYS A 319 -1.12 19.95 10.44
C LYS A 319 -1.84 21.20 10.97
N GLY A 320 -1.12 22.19 11.50
CA GLY A 320 -1.70 23.41 12.05
C GLY A 320 -1.05 24.63 11.42
N THR A 321 -0.22 25.30 12.20
CA THR A 321 0.46 26.53 11.79
C THR A 321 1.69 26.22 10.95
N ILE A 322 1.78 26.84 9.77
CA ILE A 322 2.92 26.69 8.86
C ILE A 322 3.39 28.06 8.37
N VAL A 323 4.61 28.12 7.85
CA VAL A 323 5.13 29.29 7.15
C VAL A 323 5.49 28.91 5.73
N LEU A 324 5.02 29.70 4.77
CA LEU A 324 5.42 29.60 3.37
C LEU A 324 6.43 30.69 3.07
N THR A 325 7.46 30.37 2.29
CA THR A 325 8.46 31.37 1.84
C THR A 325 8.68 31.31 0.35
N ALA A 326 8.88 32.48 -0.27
CA ALA A 326 9.33 32.65 -1.64
C ALA A 326 10.68 33.36 -1.66
N GLU A 327 11.72 32.66 -2.16
CA GLU A 327 13.12 33.11 -2.16
C GLU A 327 13.63 33.27 -3.60
N THR A 328 14.45 34.29 -3.89
CA THR A 328 15.16 34.38 -5.17
C THR A 328 16.54 33.72 -5.11
N HIS A 329 17.08 33.30 -6.25
CA HIS A 329 18.41 32.67 -6.39
C HIS A 329 19.59 33.45 -5.77
N ARG A 330 19.42 34.74 -5.44
CA ARG A 330 20.47 35.57 -4.82
C ARG A 330 20.30 35.78 -3.32
N ASN A 331 19.39 35.06 -2.64
CA ASN A 331 19.13 35.15 -1.19
C ASN A 331 18.71 36.54 -0.64
N GLU A 332 18.58 37.57 -1.49
CA GLU A 332 18.38 38.96 -1.06
C GLU A 332 16.91 39.28 -0.77
N LEU A 333 15.96 38.77 -1.58
CA LEU A 333 14.55 39.09 -1.46
C LEU A 333 13.75 37.87 -1.00
N ARG A 334 13.10 38.01 0.15
CA ARG A 334 12.36 36.92 0.80
C ARG A 334 10.97 37.43 1.24
N SER A 335 9.93 36.86 0.66
CA SER A 335 8.55 37.06 1.11
C SER A 335 8.09 35.84 1.90
N PHE A 336 7.30 36.05 2.94
CA PHE A 336 6.77 34.97 3.76
C PHE A 336 5.28 35.16 4.03
N MET A 337 4.58 34.04 4.24
CA MET A 337 3.17 33.99 4.62
C MET A 337 3.00 32.99 5.77
N LYS A 338 2.47 33.45 6.92
CA LYS A 338 2.09 32.57 8.04
C LYS A 338 0.64 32.13 7.84
N ILE A 339 0.40 30.83 7.92
CA ILE A 339 -0.91 30.24 7.74
C ILE A 339 -1.25 29.39 8.96
N GLU A 340 -2.42 29.64 9.54
CA GLU A 340 -3.04 28.82 10.58
C GLU A 340 -4.15 27.99 9.93
N ARG A 341 -4.16 26.68 10.18
CA ARG A 341 -5.13 25.74 9.59
C ARG A 341 -5.82 24.96 10.68
N LYS A 342 -7.13 24.79 10.56
CA LYS A 342 -7.93 24.07 11.54
C LYS A 342 -9.10 23.38 10.87
N VAL A 343 -9.40 22.17 11.32
CA VAL A 343 -10.68 21.52 11.05
C VAL A 343 -11.38 21.31 12.38
N ALA A 344 -12.64 21.73 12.48
CA ALA A 344 -13.37 21.70 13.73
C ALA A 344 -14.87 21.46 13.52
N MET A 345 -15.54 21.00 14.56
CA MET A 345 -17.00 20.98 14.61
C MET A 345 -17.49 22.28 15.26
N VAL A 346 -18.26 23.07 14.54
CA VAL A 346 -18.87 24.32 15.00
C VAL A 346 -20.36 24.26 14.70
N ASP A 347 -21.19 24.32 15.73
CA ASP A 347 -22.66 24.29 15.61
C ASP A 347 -23.22 23.14 14.74
N GLY A 348 -22.58 21.96 14.83
CA GLY A 348 -22.98 20.76 14.07
C GLY A 348 -22.54 20.76 12.60
N MET A 349 -21.73 21.73 12.20
CA MET A 349 -21.11 21.81 10.88
C MET A 349 -19.59 21.60 11.00
N LEU A 350 -19.04 20.82 10.08
CA LEU A 350 -17.60 20.65 9.96
C LEU A 350 -17.01 21.87 9.23
N THR A 351 -16.19 22.65 9.91
CA THR A 351 -15.48 23.80 9.31
C THR A 351 -14.06 23.40 8.94
N VAL A 352 -13.61 23.81 7.77
CA VAL A 352 -12.23 23.71 7.30
C VAL A 352 -11.72 25.13 7.13
N ASP A 353 -10.91 25.61 8.05
CA ASP A 353 -10.53 27.01 8.13
C ASP A 353 -9.05 27.19 7.77
N LEU A 354 -8.79 28.16 6.89
CA LEU A 354 -7.45 28.69 6.64
C LEU A 354 -7.41 30.16 7.02
N LYS A 355 -6.52 30.54 7.94
CA LYS A 355 -6.30 31.91 8.34
C LYS A 355 -4.89 32.36 7.96
N VAL A 356 -4.78 33.44 7.20
CA VAL A 356 -3.50 34.09 6.90
C VAL A 356 -3.21 35.09 8.00
N GLY A 357 -2.22 34.79 8.84
CA GLY A 357 -1.88 35.61 10.01
C GLY A 357 -0.91 36.75 9.71
N ASP A 358 0.06 36.51 8.83
CA ASP A 358 1.10 37.47 8.47
C ASP A 358 1.50 37.31 7.00
N LEU A 359 1.77 38.44 6.33
CA LEU A 359 2.36 38.50 5.00
C LEU A 359 3.33 39.67 4.94
N ALA A 360 4.61 39.40 4.68
CA ALA A 360 5.60 40.47 4.55
C ALA A 360 6.77 40.09 3.64
N THR A 361 7.42 41.11 3.09
CA THR A 361 8.68 40.99 2.35
C THR A 361 9.81 41.66 3.13
N LEU A 362 10.92 40.97 3.34
CA LEU A 362 12.06 41.47 4.13
C LEU A 362 12.85 42.61 3.45
N GLN A 363 12.68 42.82 2.14
CA GLN A 363 13.28 43.93 1.39
C GLN A 363 12.22 44.58 0.48
N ARG A 364 11.85 45.84 0.77
CA ARG A 364 10.84 46.60 0.01
C ARG A 364 11.35 46.98 -1.38
N ARG A 365 10.87 46.30 -2.42
CA ARG A 365 10.92 46.74 -3.84
C ARG A 365 9.63 46.28 -4.54
N ARG A 366 9.24 46.96 -5.63
CA ARG A 366 8.04 46.75 -6.49
C ARG A 366 7.75 45.32 -6.99
N THR A 367 8.50 44.29 -6.57
CA THR A 367 8.33 42.87 -6.92
C THR A 367 7.50 42.07 -5.89
N ASP A 368 6.72 42.74 -5.04
CA ASP A 368 6.03 42.13 -3.90
C ASP A 368 4.75 41.35 -4.29
N GLU A 369 4.03 41.80 -5.32
CA GLU A 369 2.74 41.22 -5.74
C GLU A 369 2.90 39.80 -6.31
N ALA A 370 3.80 39.59 -7.28
CA ALA A 370 4.01 38.28 -7.90
C ALA A 370 4.43 37.18 -6.90
N ARG A 371 5.14 37.54 -5.82
CA ARG A 371 5.51 36.58 -4.77
C ARG A 371 4.34 36.30 -3.84
N ALA A 372 3.56 37.32 -3.48
CA ALA A 372 2.33 37.13 -2.73
C ALA A 372 1.36 36.21 -3.48
N ASP A 373 1.26 36.35 -4.81
CA ASP A 373 0.46 35.47 -5.65
C ASP A 373 0.95 34.01 -5.60
N CYS A 374 2.25 33.77 -5.76
CA CYS A 374 2.80 32.41 -5.65
C CYS A 374 2.54 31.79 -4.27
N LEU A 375 2.67 32.57 -3.18
CA LEU A 375 2.34 32.11 -1.84
C LEU A 375 0.83 31.83 -1.69
N ALA A 376 -0.03 32.66 -2.27
CA ALA A 376 -1.48 32.44 -2.30
C ALA A 376 -1.87 31.18 -3.09
N VAL A 377 -1.20 30.86 -4.21
CA VAL A 377 -1.41 29.61 -4.96
C VAL A 377 -1.07 28.39 -4.10
N VAL A 378 0.05 28.43 -3.39
CA VAL A 378 0.48 27.33 -2.48
C VAL A 378 -0.51 27.20 -1.32
N ALA A 379 -0.92 28.31 -0.69
CA ALA A 379 -1.93 28.34 0.36
C ALA A 379 -3.26 27.73 -0.09
N ALA A 380 -3.75 28.12 -1.28
CA ALA A 380 -4.97 27.60 -1.87
C ALA A 380 -4.91 26.09 -2.11
N THR A 381 -3.75 25.57 -2.51
CA THR A 381 -3.56 24.12 -2.71
C THR A 381 -3.62 23.36 -1.40
N ILE A 382 -2.95 23.86 -0.35
CA ILE A 382 -2.97 23.24 0.97
C ILE A 382 -4.39 23.22 1.53
N HIS A 383 -5.10 24.35 1.46
CA HIS A 383 -6.50 24.43 1.87
C HIS A 383 -7.40 23.46 1.10
N MET A 384 -7.19 23.33 -0.21
CA MET A 384 -7.93 22.37 -1.03
C MET A 384 -7.67 20.93 -0.61
N ALA A 385 -6.43 20.60 -0.22
CA ALA A 385 -6.10 19.27 0.27
C ALA A 385 -6.74 18.98 1.62
N ASP A 386 -6.75 19.96 2.53
CA ASP A 386 -7.45 19.88 3.82
C ASP A 386 -8.95 19.66 3.60
N ARG A 387 -9.56 20.44 2.71
CA ARG A 387 -10.98 20.30 2.35
C ARG A 387 -11.29 18.95 1.73
N PHE A 388 -10.47 18.49 0.79
CA PHE A 388 -10.64 17.18 0.15
C PHE A 388 -10.56 16.06 1.18
N HIS A 389 -9.55 16.09 2.05
CA HIS A 389 -9.35 15.09 3.09
C HIS A 389 -10.52 15.07 4.09
N ALA A 390 -10.93 16.24 4.61
CA ALA A 390 -12.04 16.37 5.52
C ALA A 390 -13.36 15.87 4.89
N LEU A 391 -13.63 16.25 3.64
CA LEU A 391 -14.82 15.80 2.91
C LEU A 391 -14.84 14.29 2.70
N ALA A 392 -13.71 13.70 2.30
CA ALA A 392 -13.61 12.27 2.03
C ALA A 392 -13.83 11.44 3.30
N LEU A 393 -13.20 11.82 4.42
CA LEU A 393 -13.42 11.15 5.71
C LEU A 393 -14.84 11.36 6.24
N ASN A 394 -15.37 12.57 6.13
CA ASN A 394 -16.74 12.87 6.56
C ASN A 394 -17.78 12.03 5.79
N ARG A 395 -17.62 11.89 4.46
CA ARG A 395 -18.47 11.02 3.63
C ARG A 395 -18.34 9.54 3.96
N ALA A 396 -17.16 9.09 4.39
CA ALA A 396 -16.93 7.71 4.81
C ALA A 396 -17.50 7.41 6.22
N GLY A 397 -17.80 8.44 7.00
CA GLY A 397 -18.34 8.33 8.35
C GLY A 397 -19.68 9.06 8.50
N ASN A 398 -19.68 10.12 9.31
CA ASN A 398 -20.88 10.75 9.87
C ASN A 398 -21.67 11.67 8.91
N ASN A 399 -21.07 12.08 7.80
CA ASN A 399 -21.70 12.86 6.73
C ASN A 399 -22.34 14.19 7.19
N TYR A 400 -21.62 14.95 8.03
CA TYR A 400 -22.03 16.29 8.47
C TYR A 400 -22.05 17.31 7.31
N PRO A 401 -22.83 18.40 7.40
CA PRO A 401 -22.62 19.58 6.57
C PRO A 401 -21.17 20.07 6.72
N ILE A 402 -20.56 20.55 5.63
CA ILE A 402 -19.18 21.01 5.61
C ILE A 402 -19.06 22.38 4.94
N GLU A 403 -18.33 23.27 5.58
CA GLU A 403 -17.97 24.59 5.07
C GLU A 403 -16.46 24.75 5.06
N ALA A 404 -15.93 25.48 4.08
CA ALA A 404 -14.52 25.83 4.01
C ALA A 404 -14.37 27.35 3.96
N THR A 405 -13.57 27.92 4.86
CA THR A 405 -13.41 29.37 4.98
C THR A 405 -11.95 29.79 4.85
N VAL A 406 -11.75 30.98 4.27
CA VAL A 406 -10.45 31.65 4.22
C VAL A 406 -10.60 33.01 4.89
N THR A 407 -9.79 33.28 5.90
CA THR A 407 -9.77 34.55 6.63
C THR A 407 -8.36 35.15 6.62
N THR A 408 -8.28 36.48 6.78
CA THR A 408 -7.02 37.22 6.80
C THR A 408 -6.98 38.11 8.04
N ALA A 409 -5.82 38.18 8.70
CA ALA A 409 -5.59 39.15 9.76
C ALA A 409 -5.54 40.57 9.18
N SER A 410 -5.79 41.59 10.02
CA SER A 410 -5.76 43.00 9.61
C SER A 410 -4.39 43.48 9.11
N SER A 411 -3.31 42.73 9.39
CA SER A 411 -1.95 42.97 8.90
C SER A 411 -1.73 42.51 7.45
N VAL A 412 -2.66 41.72 6.90
CA VAL A 412 -2.57 41.12 5.56
C VAL A 412 -3.39 41.96 4.58
N PRO A 413 -2.89 42.27 3.37
CA PRO A 413 -3.67 42.98 2.37
C PRO A 413 -5.00 42.30 2.05
N ASP A 414 -6.09 43.09 2.00
CA ASP A 414 -7.46 42.59 1.80
C ASP A 414 -7.66 41.74 0.54
N ALA A 415 -6.81 41.92 -0.49
CA ALA A 415 -6.88 41.17 -1.73
C ALA A 415 -6.44 39.70 -1.60
N ILE A 416 -5.69 39.32 -0.55
CA ILE A 416 -5.09 37.98 -0.43
C ILE A 416 -6.15 36.90 -0.17
N GLY A 417 -7.10 37.17 0.72
CA GLY A 417 -8.18 36.22 1.03
C GLY A 417 -8.99 35.83 -0.22
N PRO A 418 -9.56 36.81 -0.95
CA PRO A 418 -10.26 36.56 -2.22
C PRO A 418 -9.40 35.83 -3.26
N LEU A 419 -8.11 36.17 -3.36
CA LEU A 419 -7.19 35.54 -4.30
C LEU A 419 -6.98 34.04 -4.01
N ILE A 420 -6.80 33.68 -2.73
CA ILE A 420 -6.70 32.27 -2.30
C ILE A 420 -7.99 31.51 -2.63
N GLN A 421 -9.17 32.11 -2.41
CA GLN A 421 -10.46 31.50 -2.75
C GLN A 421 -10.63 31.30 -4.26
N GLU A 422 -10.20 32.27 -5.07
CA GLU A 422 -10.23 32.17 -6.54
C GLU A 422 -9.36 31.01 -7.03
N PHE A 423 -8.11 30.94 -6.58
CA PHE A 423 -7.22 29.83 -6.93
C PHE A 423 -7.74 28.49 -6.43
N GLY A 424 -8.30 28.45 -5.22
CA GLY A 424 -8.99 27.27 -4.69
C GLY A 424 -10.10 26.80 -5.63
N SER A 425 -10.95 27.70 -6.10
CA SER A 425 -12.06 27.36 -6.99
C SER A 425 -11.57 26.76 -8.32
N ARG A 426 -10.49 27.29 -8.90
CA ARG A 426 -9.84 26.75 -10.11
C ARG A 426 -9.23 25.37 -9.88
N LEU A 427 -8.65 25.12 -8.71
CA LEU A 427 -8.06 23.83 -8.34
C LEU A 427 -9.14 22.78 -8.07
N GLY A 428 -10.23 23.15 -7.40
CA GLY A 428 -11.35 22.25 -7.07
C GLY A 428 -12.01 21.66 -8.31
N GLY A 429 -12.28 22.49 -9.33
CA GLY A 429 -12.86 22.03 -10.60
C GLY A 429 -12.01 21.00 -11.36
N SER A 430 -10.72 20.87 -11.04
CA SER A 430 -9.82 19.86 -11.62
C SER A 430 -9.76 18.56 -10.81
N LEU A 431 -10.25 18.53 -9.58
CA LEU A 431 -10.30 17.33 -8.74
C LEU A 431 -11.59 16.53 -8.94
N ASP A 432 -12.66 17.20 -9.40
CA ASP A 432 -13.98 16.62 -9.66
C ASP A 432 -14.14 16.10 -11.12
N SER A 433 -13.16 16.40 -11.99
CA SER A 433 -13.09 15.96 -13.40
C SER A 433 -12.18 14.74 -13.55
#